data_AF-A0A382SSI9-F1
#
_entry.id   AF-A0A382SSI9-F1
#
_cell.length_a   1.000
_cell.length_b   1.000
_cell.length_c   1.000
_cell.angle_alpha   90.00
_cell.angle_beta   90.00
_cell.angle_gamma   90.00
#
_symmetry.space_group_name_H-M   'P 1'
#
loop_
_entity.id
_entity.type
_entity.pdbx_description
1 polymer ?
#
loop_
_entity_poly.entity_id
_entity_poly.type
_entity_poly.pdbx_seq_one_letter_code
_entity_poly.pdbx_strand_id
1 'polypeptide(L)'
;DTSVGISLQNFLKKIRKQFPNDVLAALDGDPGRAVALICASGGRSAYAVGLLQEAGFVNVHDISEGMRGNGEAPGWMARNLPIVSCEGC
;
A
#
# COMPACT_ATOMS: atom_id res chain seq x y z
N ASP A 1 -13.46 -11.27 -19.75
CA ASP A 1 -12.73 -12.44 -19.25
C ASP A 1 -11.62 -11.90 -18.38
N THR A 2 -11.88 -11.73 -17.08
CA THR A 2 -10.95 -11.05 -16.16
C THR A 2 -10.70 -11.98 -15.00
N SER A 3 -9.81 -12.94 -15.22
CA SER A 3 -9.23 -13.77 -14.18
C SER A 3 -8.40 -12.86 -13.26
N VAL A 4 -8.96 -12.54 -12.09
CA VAL A 4 -8.19 -11.95 -10.99
C VAL A 4 -7.37 -13.09 -10.39
N GLY A 5 -6.05 -13.05 -10.58
CA GLY A 5 -5.15 -13.98 -9.89
C GLY A 5 -5.34 -13.80 -8.39
N ILE A 6 -5.88 -14.80 -7.70
CA ILE A 6 -5.95 -14.77 -6.25
C ILE A 6 -4.62 -15.36 -5.77
N SER A 7 -3.71 -14.52 -5.27
CA SER A 7 -2.55 -15.02 -4.56
C SER A 7 -3.01 -15.94 -3.43
N LEU A 8 -2.53 -17.20 -3.48
CA LEU A 8 -2.82 -18.23 -2.48
C LEU A 8 -2.23 -17.91 -1.10
N GLN A 9 -1.49 -16.81 -0.94
CA GLN A 9 -0.91 -16.39 0.35
C GLN A 9 -1.90 -15.57 1.20
N ASN A 10 -3.11 -15.32 0.69
CA ASN A 10 -3.97 -14.22 1.13
C ASN A 10 -5.18 -14.62 1.98
N PHE A 11 -5.41 -15.91 2.21
CA PHE A 11 -6.67 -16.41 2.77
C PHE A 11 -6.95 -15.98 4.23
N LEU A 12 -5.94 -15.53 4.99
CA LEU A 12 -6.12 -15.02 6.35
C LEU A 12 -6.35 -13.49 6.42
N LYS A 13 -6.13 -12.75 5.33
CA LYS A 13 -6.24 -11.29 5.34
C LYS A 13 -7.60 -10.84 4.83
N LYS A 14 -8.35 -10.11 5.67
CA LYS A 14 -9.60 -9.46 5.26
C LYS A 14 -9.29 -8.26 4.38
N ILE A 15 -9.63 -8.35 3.10
CA ILE A 15 -9.47 -7.29 2.11
C ILE A 15 -10.82 -6.59 1.91
N ARG A 16 -10.81 -5.25 1.88
CA ARG A 16 -11.95 -4.47 1.41
C ARG A 16 -11.93 -4.45 -0.12
N LYS A 17 -12.90 -5.10 -0.76
CA LYS A 17 -12.96 -5.27 -2.24
C LYS A 17 -12.82 -3.96 -3.02
N GLN A 18 -13.30 -2.85 -2.47
CA GLN A 18 -13.28 -1.54 -3.11
C GLN A 18 -11.91 -0.83 -3.01
N PHE A 19 -10.94 -1.40 -2.30
CA PHE A 19 -9.63 -0.76 -2.10
C PHE A 19 -8.91 -0.37 -3.40
N PRO A 20 -8.75 -1.23 -4.43
CA PRO A 20 -8.10 -0.83 -5.66
C PRO A 20 -8.81 0.32 -6.39
N ASN A 21 -10.14 0.33 -6.39
CA ASN A 21 -10.92 1.41 -7.02
C ASN A 21 -10.74 2.75 -6.30
N ASP A 22 -10.62 2.74 -4.97
CA ASP A 22 -10.37 3.98 -4.23
C ASP A 22 -8.95 4.51 -4.49
N VAL A 23 -7.97 3.61 -4.64
CA VAL A 23 -6.62 4.01 -5.04
C VAL A 23 -6.64 4.59 -6.45
N LEU A 24 -7.35 3.95 -7.40
CA LEU A 24 -7.51 4.48 -8.76
C LEU A 24 -8.15 5.87 -8.76
N ALA A 25 -9.18 6.08 -7.95
CA ALA A 25 -9.81 7.40 -7.79
C ALA A 25 -8.83 8.43 -7.21
N ALA A 26 -7.97 8.05 -6.26
CA ALA A 26 -6.93 8.93 -5.71
C ALA A 26 -5.80 9.23 -6.72
N LEU A 27 -5.67 8.43 -7.77
CA LEU A 27 -4.72 8.63 -8.87
C LEU A 27 -5.36 9.28 -10.11
N ASP A 28 -6.51 9.94 -9.94
CA ASP A 28 -7.25 10.61 -11.02
C ASP A 28 -7.64 9.66 -12.18
N GLY A 29 -7.81 8.36 -11.89
CA GLY A 29 -8.15 7.34 -12.89
C GLY A 29 -6.96 6.77 -13.66
N ASP A 30 -5.71 7.14 -13.32
CA ASP A 30 -4.51 6.67 -14.00
C ASP A 30 -3.77 5.57 -13.21
N PRO A 31 -3.84 4.28 -13.62
CA PRO A 31 -3.10 3.19 -12.97
C PRO A 31 -1.59 3.21 -13.28
N GLY A 32 -1.14 4.06 -14.20
CA GLY A 32 0.25 4.33 -14.52
C GLY A 32 0.88 5.41 -13.65
N ARG A 33 0.09 6.18 -12.90
CA ARG A 33 0.62 7.21 -12.00
C ARG A 33 1.40 6.56 -10.85
N ALA A 34 2.60 7.07 -10.59
CA ALA A 34 3.44 6.55 -9.51
C ALA A 34 2.79 6.76 -8.14
N VAL A 35 2.76 5.70 -7.33
CA VAL A 35 2.21 5.72 -5.97
C VAL A 35 3.06 4.88 -5.04
N ALA A 36 3.32 5.40 -3.84
CA ALA A 36 3.98 4.66 -2.76
C ALA A 36 2.98 4.37 -1.64
N LEU A 37 2.97 3.14 -1.13
CA LEU A 37 2.14 2.72 -0.01
C LEU A 37 3.00 2.62 1.25
N ILE A 38 2.45 3.12 2.35
CA ILE A 38 3.06 3.04 3.66
C ILE A 38 2.05 2.52 4.68
N CYS A 39 2.51 1.65 5.57
CA CYS A 39 1.74 1.24 6.74
C CYS A 39 2.57 1.43 8.02
N ALA A 40 2.17 0.83 9.13
CA ALA A 40 2.89 1.01 10.39
C ALA A 40 4.33 0.45 10.37
N SER A 41 4.54 -0.71 9.73
CA SER A 41 5.79 -1.49 9.79
C SER A 41 6.04 -2.36 8.54
N GLY A 42 5.55 -1.94 7.37
CA GLY A 42 5.75 -2.65 6.08
C GLY A 42 4.74 -3.74 5.70
N GLY A 43 4.31 -4.59 6.63
CA GLY A 43 3.58 -5.83 6.26
C GLY A 43 2.22 -5.66 5.55
N ARG A 44 1.52 -4.53 5.75
CA ARG A 44 0.25 -4.23 5.04
C ARG A 44 0.48 -3.53 3.70
N SER A 45 1.51 -2.69 3.60
CA SER A 45 1.84 -1.95 2.38
C SER A 45 2.46 -2.89 1.33
N ALA A 46 3.40 -3.76 1.72
CA ALA A 46 3.94 -4.81 0.86
C ALA A 46 2.82 -5.68 0.25
N TYR A 47 1.84 -6.02 1.10
CA TYR A 47 0.67 -6.78 0.68
C TYR A 47 -0.22 -6.01 -0.31
N ALA A 48 -0.50 -4.75 -0.01
CA ALA A 48 -1.32 -3.89 -0.85
C ALA A 48 -0.66 -3.60 -2.22
N VAL A 49 0.68 -3.54 -2.29
CA VAL A 49 1.40 -3.44 -3.57
C VAL A 49 1.07 -4.62 -4.49
N GLY A 50 1.14 -5.86 -3.98
CA GLY A 50 0.78 -7.05 -4.77
C GLY A 50 -0.67 -7.01 -5.26
N LEU A 51 -1.60 -6.61 -4.39
CA LEU A 51 -3.02 -6.46 -4.77
C LEU A 51 -3.24 -5.41 -5.87
N LEU A 52 -2.51 -4.31 -5.84
CA LEU A 52 -2.62 -3.26 -6.86
C LEU A 52 -1.95 -3.68 -8.17
N GLN A 53 -0.83 -4.40 -8.11
CA GLN A 53 -0.21 -4.98 -9.31
C GLN A 53 -1.14 -6.00 -9.99
N GLU A 54 -1.78 -6.89 -9.21
CA GLU A 54 -2.81 -7.82 -9.71
C GLU A 54 -4.01 -7.08 -10.31
N ALA A 55 -4.31 -5.86 -9.85
CA ALA A 55 -5.36 -4.99 -10.37
C ALA A 55 -4.94 -4.12 -11.57
N GLY A 56 -3.70 -4.26 -12.06
CA GLY A 56 -3.21 -3.57 -13.28
C GLY A 56 -2.47 -2.25 -13.05
N PHE A 57 -2.13 -1.92 -11.80
CA PHE A 57 -1.28 -0.76 -11.52
C PHE A 57 0.19 -1.10 -11.80
N VAL A 58 0.92 -0.20 -12.48
CA VAL A 58 2.27 -0.51 -12.98
C VAL A 58 3.40 0.21 -12.23
N ASN A 59 3.12 1.33 -11.55
CA ASN A 59 4.11 2.13 -10.83
C ASN A 59 3.78 2.21 -9.33
N VAL A 60 3.78 1.04 -8.69
CA VAL A 60 3.41 0.88 -7.27
C VAL A 60 4.63 0.53 -6.44
N HIS A 61 4.88 1.28 -5.35
CA HIS A 61 6.05 1.13 -4.49
C HIS A 61 5.66 0.85 -3.04
N ASP A 62 6.45 0.04 -2.33
CA ASP A 62 6.30 -0.20 -0.89
C ASP A 62 7.33 0.62 -0.11
N ILE A 63 6.89 1.30 0.94
CA ILE A 63 7.79 1.82 1.98
C ILE A 63 7.87 0.73 3.07
N SER A 64 8.78 -0.21 2.86
CA SER A 64 8.84 -1.49 3.57
C SER A 64 9.18 -1.37 5.07
N GLU A 65 9.81 -0.29 5.49
CA GLU A 65 10.05 -0.02 6.92
C GLU A 65 8.79 0.50 7.63
N GLY A 66 7.83 1.04 6.88
CA GLY A 66 6.64 1.67 7.42
C GLY A 66 6.90 2.97 8.19
N MET A 67 5.86 3.47 8.87
CA MET A 67 5.94 4.71 9.67
C MET A 67 6.88 4.59 10.86
N ARG A 68 6.86 3.44 11.56
CA ARG A 68 7.59 3.23 12.83
C ARG A 68 8.92 2.52 12.67
N GLY A 69 9.10 1.75 11.60
CA GLY A 69 10.18 0.79 11.46
C GLY A 69 9.69 -0.65 11.65
N ASN A 70 10.51 -1.60 11.23
CA ASN A 70 10.18 -3.02 11.22
C ASN A 70 11.19 -3.90 12.00
N GLY A 71 12.12 -3.28 12.71
CA GLY A 71 13.20 -3.97 13.45
C GLY A 71 14.48 -4.15 12.64
N GLU A 72 14.40 -4.14 11.30
CA GLU A 72 15.56 -4.21 10.41
C GLU A 72 16.07 -2.82 10.01
N ALA A 73 15.15 -1.87 9.84
CA ALA A 73 15.50 -0.50 9.46
C ALA A 73 14.55 0.53 10.10
N PRO A 74 15.03 1.78 10.31
CA PRO A 74 14.22 2.84 10.88
C PRO A 74 13.08 3.23 9.93
N GLY A 75 11.89 3.47 10.49
CA GLY A 75 10.73 3.92 9.71
C GLY A 75 10.75 5.41 9.41
N TRP A 76 9.72 5.87 8.70
CA TRP A 76 9.52 7.26 8.27
C TRP A 76 9.74 8.28 9.39
N MET A 77 9.15 8.04 10.57
CA MET A 77 9.25 8.95 11.71
C MET A 77 10.66 8.99 12.31
N ALA A 78 11.31 7.82 12.46
CA ALA A 78 12.67 7.74 12.99
C ALA A 78 13.72 8.37 12.06
N ARG A 79 13.37 8.53 10.77
CA ARG A 79 14.18 9.23 9.76
C ARG A 79 13.91 10.74 9.71
N ASN A 80 13.07 11.29 10.60
CA ASN A 80 12.66 12.70 10.60
C ASN A 80 12.06 13.19 9.27
N LEU A 81 11.36 12.31 8.56
CA LEU A 81 10.64 12.70 7.35
C LEU A 81 9.34 13.45 7.69
N PRO A 82 8.85 14.34 6.82
CA PRO A 82 7.67 15.15 7.10
C PRO A 82 6.43 14.30 7.45
N ILE A 83 5.71 14.72 8.48
CA ILE A 83 4.44 14.16 8.90
C ILE A 83 3.46 15.30 9.20
N VAL A 84 2.17 15.02 9.02
CA VAL A 84 1.10 15.90 9.48
C VAL A 84 0.32 15.13 10.54
N SER A 85 0.16 15.75 11.70
CA SER A 85 -0.68 15.19 12.77
C SER A 85 -2.13 15.16 12.32
N CYS A 86 -2.84 14.07 12.59
CA CYS A 86 -4.27 14.05 12.37
C CYS A 86 -4.95 14.87 13.46
N GLU A 87 -5.54 16.00 13.08
CA GLU A 87 -6.40 16.78 13.97
C GLU A 87 -7.78 16.11 14.01
N GLY A 88 -8.11 15.45 15.13
CA GLY A 88 -9.41 14.78 15.32
C GLY A 88 -9.43 13.27 15.04
N CYS A 89 -8.26 12.64 14.94
CA CYS A 89 -8.08 11.22 15.25
C CYS A 89 -7.79 11.06 16.75
#